data_AF-A0A0G0FY01-F1
#
_entry.id   AF-A0A0G0FY01-F1
#
_cell.length_a   1.000
_cell.length_b   1.000
_cell.length_c   1.000
_cell.angle_alpha   90.00
_cell.angle_beta   90.00
_cell.angle_gamma   90.00
#
_symmetry.space_group_name_H-M   'P 1'
#
loop_
_entity.id
_entity.type
_entity.pdbx_description
1 polymer ?
#
loop_
_entity_poly.entity_id
_entity_poly.type
_entity_poly.pdbx_seq_one_letter_code
_entity_poly.pdbx_strand_id
1 'polypeptide(L)'
;MGNQYFKLIKDLRIKKGFKQGDLAEKLGIARTSYLSFEQGKTELNFSQIVKLADLLGISLEEVESGSQADYEKYKEMILAYIRKGSDTDGSILKTKLAKMLYLADFAWFYENLQSMSGMQYRRIKYGPVPDMYFRAIDDLESSGKINISHKGEMLLISENRGSQKQKLEKLSKAEITLIDKIAKKWKDKKTAEIVDFTHNQLPYKICVPDEIIPYELITQEDPEYVY
;
A
#
# COMPACT_ATOMS: atom_id res chain seq x y z
N MET A 1 -18.35 -8.56 12.23
CA MET A 1 -16.96 -8.11 12.04
C MET A 1 -16.95 -6.62 12.22
N GLY A 2 -16.32 -6.11 13.28
CA GLY A 2 -16.37 -4.68 13.62
C GLY A 2 -15.56 -3.88 12.61
N ASN A 3 -16.27 -3.18 11.74
CA ASN A 3 -15.72 -2.52 10.58
C ASN A 3 -14.81 -1.35 11.04
N GLN A 4 -13.50 -1.41 10.80
CA GLN A 4 -12.50 -0.50 11.40
C GLN A 4 -12.52 0.92 10.84
N TYR A 5 -13.41 1.20 9.88
CA TYR A 5 -13.47 2.46 9.14
C TYR A 5 -13.73 3.69 9.98
N PHE A 6 -14.40 3.56 11.14
CA PHE A 6 -14.63 4.71 12.03
C PHE A 6 -13.31 5.38 12.49
N LYS A 7 -12.20 4.63 12.61
CA LYS A 7 -10.88 5.19 12.94
C LYS A 7 -10.34 6.03 11.79
N LEU A 8 -10.36 5.48 10.57
CA LEU A 8 -9.98 6.17 9.34
C LEU A 8 -10.79 7.47 9.16
N ILE A 9 -12.12 7.37 9.29
CA ILE A 9 -13.01 8.52 9.15
C ILE A 9 -12.70 9.61 10.17
N LYS A 10 -12.43 9.23 11.41
CA LYS A 10 -12.04 10.17 12.47
C LYS A 10 -10.73 10.87 12.15
N ASP A 11 -9.71 10.14 11.69
CA ASP A 11 -8.40 10.70 11.35
C ASP A 11 -8.49 11.66 10.17
N LEU A 12 -9.24 11.29 9.12
CA LEU A 12 -9.50 12.16 7.97
C LEU A 12 -10.29 13.41 8.33
N ARG A 13 -11.30 13.28 9.19
CA ARG A 13 -12.06 14.42 9.71
C ARG A 13 -11.13 15.42 10.39
N ILE A 14 -10.24 14.94 11.28
CA ILE A 14 -9.28 15.79 12.00
C ILE A 14 -8.28 16.43 11.03
N LYS A 15 -7.72 15.65 10.10
CA LYS A 15 -6.75 16.13 9.10
C LYS A 15 -7.32 17.22 8.20
N LYS A 16 -8.61 17.14 7.86
CA LYS A 16 -9.33 18.17 7.09
C LYS A 16 -9.90 19.32 7.93
N GLY A 17 -9.72 19.28 9.26
CA GLY A 17 -10.19 20.34 10.16
C GLY A 17 -11.70 20.35 10.42
N PHE A 18 -12.43 19.30 10.07
CA PHE A 18 -13.86 19.21 10.31
C PHE A 18 -14.16 18.93 11.80
N LYS A 19 -15.18 19.59 12.35
CA LYS A 19 -15.74 19.22 13.66
C LYS A 19 -16.73 18.06 13.51
N GLN A 20 -16.95 17.33 14.60
CA GLN A 20 -17.95 16.25 14.63
C GLN A 20 -19.36 16.76 14.30
N GLY A 21 -19.70 17.99 14.70
CA GLY A 21 -20.98 18.62 14.38
C GLY A 21 -21.16 18.86 12.89
N ASP A 22 -20.13 19.35 12.21
CA ASP A 22 -20.16 19.67 10.78
C ASP A 22 -20.46 18.44 9.93
N LEU A 23 -19.81 17.30 10.24
CA LEU A 23 -20.11 16.05 9.54
C LEU A 23 -21.46 15.47 9.95
N ALA A 24 -21.85 15.53 11.22
CA ALA A 24 -23.16 15.05 11.67
C ALA A 24 -24.32 15.77 10.94
N GLU A 25 -24.22 17.10 10.78
CA GLU A 25 -25.19 17.91 10.05
C GLU A 25 -25.27 17.51 8.57
N LYS A 26 -24.12 17.36 7.90
CA LYS A 26 -24.07 16.93 6.49
C LYS A 26 -24.59 15.51 6.26
N LEU A 27 -24.47 14.63 7.26
CA LEU A 27 -25.01 13.27 7.23
C LEU A 27 -26.48 13.20 7.65
N GLY A 28 -27.04 14.29 8.17
CA GLY A 28 -28.41 14.33 8.68
C GLY A 28 -28.61 13.48 9.94
N ILE A 29 -27.59 13.37 10.81
CA ILE A 29 -27.66 12.62 12.07
C ILE A 29 -27.36 13.51 13.29
N ALA A 30 -27.78 13.05 14.46
CA ALA A 30 -27.43 13.74 15.70
C ALA A 30 -25.91 13.71 15.95
N ARG A 31 -25.35 14.79 16.47
CA ARG A 31 -23.92 14.87 16.85
C ARG A 31 -23.51 13.73 17.80
N THR A 32 -24.41 13.32 18.70
CA THR A 32 -24.21 12.19 19.62
C THR A 32 -24.10 10.86 18.89
N SER A 33 -24.91 10.64 17.83
CA SER A 33 -24.81 9.46 16.97
C SER A 33 -23.49 9.43 16.21
N TYR A 34 -23.05 10.56 15.66
CA TYR A 34 -21.74 10.64 15.01
C TYR A 34 -20.57 10.38 15.99
N LEU A 35 -20.67 10.90 17.23
CA LEU A 35 -19.70 10.61 18.29
C LEU A 35 -19.65 9.12 18.64
N SER A 36 -20.80 8.46 18.80
CA SER A 36 -20.88 7.01 19.04
C SER A 36 -20.29 6.21 17.87
N PHE A 37 -20.50 6.68 16.65
CA PHE A 37 -19.90 6.10 15.45
C PHE A 37 -18.37 6.17 15.49
N GLU A 38 -17.77 7.34 15.77
CA GLU A 38 -16.31 7.46 15.90
C GLU A 38 -15.72 6.67 17.08
N GLN A 39 -16.56 6.22 18.02
CA GLN A 39 -16.19 5.31 19.11
C GLN A 39 -16.37 3.83 18.76
N GLY A 40 -16.86 3.52 17.55
CA GLY A 40 -17.16 2.16 17.11
C GLY A 40 -18.40 1.54 17.76
N LYS A 41 -19.28 2.36 18.37
CA LYS A 41 -20.48 1.89 19.08
C LYS A 41 -21.71 1.79 18.21
N THR A 42 -21.75 2.52 17.09
CA THR A 42 -22.86 2.56 16.15
C THR A 42 -22.33 2.57 14.73
N GLU A 43 -23.02 1.92 13.79
CA GLU A 43 -22.66 1.92 12.38
C GLU A 43 -23.45 2.98 11.60
N LEU A 44 -22.83 3.49 10.53
CA LEU A 44 -23.53 4.32 9.55
C LEU A 44 -24.20 3.43 8.52
N ASN A 45 -25.34 3.86 7.98
CA ASN A 45 -25.96 3.16 6.87
C ASN A 45 -25.23 3.46 5.54
N PHE A 46 -25.49 2.66 4.52
CA PHE A 46 -24.84 2.79 3.22
C PHE A 46 -24.94 4.21 2.62
N SER A 47 -26.11 4.85 2.69
CA SER A 47 -26.29 6.22 2.18
C SER A 47 -25.41 7.25 2.92
N GLN A 48 -25.25 7.08 4.23
CA GLN A 48 -24.38 7.92 5.03
C GLN A 48 -22.90 7.67 4.72
N ILE A 49 -22.51 6.41 4.50
CA ILE A 49 -21.14 6.04 4.12
C ILE A 49 -20.77 6.67 2.77
N VAL A 50 -21.64 6.58 1.76
CA VAL A 50 -21.39 7.20 0.44
C VAL A 50 -21.22 8.71 0.56
N LYS A 51 -22.14 9.40 1.25
CA LYS A 51 -22.02 10.85 1.50
C LYS A 51 -20.72 11.21 2.22
N LEU A 52 -20.31 10.37 3.16
CA LEU A 52 -19.11 10.60 3.95
C LEU A 52 -17.83 10.39 3.12
N ALA A 53 -17.82 9.38 2.25
CA ALA A 53 -16.76 9.14 1.27
C ALA A 53 -16.58 10.37 0.37
N ASP A 54 -17.68 10.87 -0.21
CA ASP A 54 -17.69 12.08 -1.05
C ASP A 54 -17.15 13.32 -0.30
N LEU A 55 -17.60 13.54 0.94
CA LEU A 55 -17.18 14.67 1.76
C LEU A 55 -15.69 14.61 2.12
N LEU A 56 -15.19 13.41 2.39
CA LEU A 56 -13.80 13.18 2.75
C LEU A 56 -12.91 12.97 1.52
N GLY A 57 -13.47 12.93 0.31
CA GLY A 57 -12.73 12.78 -0.94
C GLY A 57 -11.95 11.47 -0.98
N ILE A 58 -12.58 10.40 -0.48
CA ILE A 58 -12.07 9.04 -0.49
C ILE A 58 -13.07 8.15 -1.22
N SER A 59 -12.60 7.07 -1.81
CA SER A 59 -13.43 6.04 -2.42
C SER A 59 -14.22 5.27 -1.36
N LEU A 60 -15.33 4.64 -1.78
CA LEU A 60 -16.14 3.81 -0.89
C LEU A 60 -15.32 2.61 -0.37
N GLU A 61 -14.43 2.11 -1.22
CA GLU A 61 -13.50 1.01 -0.92
C GLU A 61 -12.44 1.41 0.12
N GLU A 62 -11.96 2.66 0.11
CA GLU A 62 -11.12 3.20 1.18
C GLU A 62 -11.89 3.29 2.50
N VAL A 63 -13.18 3.63 2.45
CA VAL A 63 -14.02 3.58 3.66
C VAL A 63 -14.14 2.15 4.13
N GLU A 64 -14.51 1.20 3.28
CA GLU A 64 -14.71 -0.20 3.67
C GLU A 64 -13.43 -0.87 4.18
N SER A 65 -12.28 -0.62 3.55
CA SER A 65 -10.99 -1.17 3.99
C SER A 65 -10.46 -0.56 5.29
N GLY A 66 -10.99 0.59 5.71
CA GLY A 66 -10.65 1.24 6.97
C GLY A 66 -9.18 1.66 7.10
N SER A 67 -8.44 1.72 5.98
CA SER A 67 -7.05 2.18 5.94
C SER A 67 -6.88 3.24 4.84
N GLN A 68 -6.14 4.31 5.15
CA GLN A 68 -5.74 5.26 4.12
C GLN A 68 -4.43 4.79 3.51
N ALA A 69 -4.36 4.76 2.19
CA ALA A 69 -3.10 4.61 1.48
C ALA A 69 -2.11 5.71 1.93
N ASP A 70 -1.02 5.34 2.60
CA ASP A 70 0.06 6.26 2.96
C ASP A 70 1.06 6.34 1.81
N TYR A 71 0.78 7.26 0.89
CA TYR A 71 1.59 7.48 -0.30
C TYR A 71 3.05 7.88 0.00
N GLU A 72 3.28 8.64 1.07
CA GLU A 72 4.65 9.00 1.48
C GLU A 72 5.39 7.78 2.04
N LYS A 73 4.72 6.96 2.87
CA LYS A 73 5.30 5.70 3.32
C LYS A 73 5.62 4.77 2.14
N TYR A 74 4.72 4.69 1.15
CA TYR A 74 4.95 3.85 -0.03
C TYR A 74 6.18 4.32 -0.85
N LYS A 75 6.39 5.63 -1.00
CA LYS A 75 7.63 6.17 -1.56
C LYS A 75 8.87 5.82 -0.73
N GLU A 76 8.77 5.83 0.60
CA GLU A 76 9.86 5.37 1.46
C GLU A 76 10.13 3.87 1.32
N MET A 77 9.10 3.03 1.15
CA MET A 77 9.25 1.60 0.85
C MET A 77 10.01 1.38 -0.46
N ILE A 78 9.70 2.16 -1.50
CA ILE A 78 10.44 2.13 -2.78
C ILE A 78 11.93 2.42 -2.54
N LEU A 79 12.24 3.52 -1.85
CA LEU A 79 13.63 3.89 -1.55
C LEU A 79 14.33 2.83 -0.68
N ALA A 80 13.64 2.26 0.30
CA ALA A 80 14.17 1.19 1.14
C ALA A 80 14.56 -0.04 0.30
N TYR A 81 13.70 -0.47 -0.62
CA TYR A 81 14.01 -1.60 -1.50
C TYR A 81 15.12 -1.30 -2.49
N ILE A 82 15.21 -0.08 -3.03
CA ILE A 82 16.35 0.31 -3.86
C ILE A 82 17.65 0.21 -3.04
N ARG A 83 17.68 0.74 -1.80
CA ARG A 83 18.87 0.69 -0.94
C ARG A 83 19.32 -0.72 -0.56
N LYS A 84 18.36 -1.66 -0.41
CA LYS A 84 18.61 -3.00 0.14
C LYS A 84 18.65 -4.11 -0.90
N GLY A 85 17.89 -3.95 -1.97
CA GLY A 85 17.65 -4.94 -3.01
C GLY A 85 18.31 -4.61 -4.36
N SER A 86 19.10 -3.54 -4.45
CA SER A 86 19.89 -3.25 -5.64
C SER A 86 20.94 -4.34 -5.91
N ASP A 87 21.15 -4.62 -7.19
CA ASP A 87 22.24 -5.44 -7.68
C ASP A 87 23.60 -4.74 -7.49
N THR A 88 24.69 -5.38 -7.91
CA THR A 88 26.05 -4.85 -7.77
C THR A 88 26.27 -3.46 -8.40
N ASP A 89 25.44 -3.07 -9.35
CA ASP A 89 25.47 -1.76 -10.01
C ASP A 89 24.65 -0.68 -9.30
N GLY A 90 24.01 -1.00 -8.17
CA GLY A 90 23.17 -0.07 -7.42
C GLY A 90 21.81 0.18 -8.06
N SER A 91 21.37 -0.69 -8.97
CA SER A 91 20.08 -0.61 -9.65
C SER A 91 19.21 -1.84 -9.40
N ILE A 92 17.91 -1.69 -9.59
CA ILE A 92 16.91 -2.76 -9.50
C ILE A 92 15.92 -2.65 -10.68
N LEU A 93 15.52 -3.80 -11.24
CA LEU A 93 14.49 -3.82 -12.29
C LEU A 93 13.14 -3.34 -11.75
N LYS A 94 12.48 -2.45 -12.50
CA LYS A 94 11.15 -1.89 -12.16
C LYS A 94 10.14 -2.99 -11.79
N THR A 95 10.09 -4.06 -12.57
CA THR A 95 9.19 -5.21 -12.31
C THR A 95 9.52 -5.92 -10.99
N LYS A 96 10.82 -6.16 -10.71
CA LYS A 96 11.25 -6.82 -9.47
C LYS A 96 10.91 -5.96 -8.25
N LEU A 97 11.16 -4.66 -8.34
CA LEU A 97 10.78 -3.68 -7.30
C LEU A 97 9.27 -3.70 -7.02
N ALA A 98 8.43 -3.65 -8.06
CA ALA A 98 6.97 -3.70 -7.91
C ALA A 98 6.51 -4.97 -7.16
N LYS A 99 7.13 -6.13 -7.45
CA LYS A 99 6.81 -7.38 -6.74
C LYS A 99 7.27 -7.40 -5.30
N MET A 100 8.46 -6.87 -5.02
CA MET A 100 8.94 -6.78 -3.63
C MET A 100 8.05 -5.87 -2.77
N LEU A 101 7.52 -4.77 -3.34
CA LEU A 101 6.56 -3.91 -2.64
C LEU A 101 5.26 -4.64 -2.32
N TYR A 102 4.70 -5.38 -3.29
CA TYR A 102 3.54 -6.23 -3.08
C TYR A 102 3.78 -7.26 -1.97
N LEU A 103 4.90 -7.98 -2.02
CA LEU A 103 5.27 -8.95 -0.99
C LEU A 103 5.38 -8.30 0.39
N ALA A 104 5.92 -7.09 0.49
CA ALA A 104 6.02 -6.37 1.77
C ALA A 104 4.64 -6.08 2.35
N ASP A 105 3.75 -5.54 1.53
CA ASP A 105 2.41 -5.15 1.93
C ASP A 105 1.58 -6.37 2.37
N PHE A 106 1.62 -7.44 1.57
CA PHE A 106 0.83 -8.65 1.82
C PHE A 106 1.42 -9.49 2.96
N ALA A 107 2.75 -9.58 3.08
CA ALA A 107 3.38 -10.23 4.23
C ALA A 107 3.12 -9.48 5.54
N TRP A 108 3.12 -8.14 5.51
CA TRP A 108 2.78 -7.35 6.68
C TRP A 108 1.33 -7.58 7.09
N PHE A 109 0.41 -7.62 6.12
CA PHE A 109 -0.99 -7.95 6.38
C PHE A 109 -1.16 -9.36 6.94
N TYR A 110 -0.46 -10.36 6.40
CA TYR A 110 -0.49 -11.74 6.89
C TYR A 110 -0.21 -11.82 8.40
N GLU A 111 0.78 -11.06 8.87
CA GLU A 111 1.21 -11.07 10.28
C GLU A 111 0.39 -10.14 11.20
N ASN A 112 -0.14 -9.03 10.67
CA ASN A 112 -0.73 -7.94 11.48
C ASN A 112 -2.21 -7.67 11.21
N LEU A 113 -2.80 -8.31 10.21
CA LEU A 113 -4.17 -8.07 9.70
C LEU A 113 -4.44 -6.60 9.33
N GLN A 114 -3.38 -5.88 9.00
CA GLN A 114 -3.40 -4.50 8.54
C GLN A 114 -2.34 -4.33 7.47
N SER A 115 -2.64 -3.59 6.40
CA SER A 115 -1.69 -3.34 5.31
C SER A 115 -0.54 -2.46 5.78
N MET A 116 0.65 -2.65 5.21
CA MET A 116 1.83 -1.84 5.53
C MET A 116 1.67 -0.40 5.02
N SER A 117 1.24 -0.27 3.77
CA SER A 117 1.11 0.99 3.04
C SER A 117 -0.33 1.42 2.75
N GLY A 118 -1.28 0.47 2.73
CA GLY A 118 -2.68 0.74 2.33
C GLY A 118 -2.87 0.91 0.82
N MET A 119 -1.87 0.61 -0.02
CA MET A 119 -2.03 0.67 -1.47
C MET A 119 -2.99 -0.40 -1.98
N GLN A 120 -3.84 -0.04 -2.93
CA GLN A 120 -4.74 -0.97 -3.60
C GLN A 120 -4.02 -1.66 -4.76
N TYR A 121 -3.76 -2.96 -4.63
CA TYR A 121 -3.08 -3.75 -5.67
C TYR A 121 -4.09 -4.29 -6.67
N ARG A 122 -3.83 -4.10 -7.96
CA ARG A 122 -4.68 -4.63 -9.03
C ARG A 122 -4.04 -5.85 -9.68
N ARG A 123 -4.85 -6.85 -10.03
CA ARG A 123 -4.44 -8.02 -10.80
C ARG A 123 -4.24 -7.61 -12.27
N ILE A 124 -3.01 -7.26 -12.64
CA ILE A 124 -2.62 -6.97 -14.04
C ILE A 124 -1.75 -8.08 -14.65
N LYS A 125 -1.50 -8.01 -15.96
CA LYS A 125 -0.80 -9.06 -16.74
C LYS A 125 0.56 -9.48 -16.17
N TYR A 126 1.33 -8.52 -15.64
CA TYR A 126 2.66 -8.77 -15.07
C TYR A 126 2.66 -8.66 -13.55
N GLY A 127 1.53 -9.01 -12.95
CA GLY A 127 1.35 -9.34 -11.54
C GLY A 127 0.62 -8.27 -10.74
N PRO A 128 0.46 -8.47 -9.43
CA PRO A 128 -0.18 -7.47 -8.59
C PRO A 128 0.68 -6.21 -8.55
N VAL A 129 0.09 -5.05 -8.89
CA VAL A 129 0.75 -3.73 -8.85
C VAL A 129 -0.33 -2.68 -8.53
N PRO A 130 -0.08 -1.70 -7.67
CA PRO A 130 -1.01 -0.61 -7.46
C PRO A 130 -0.85 0.46 -8.54
N ASP A 131 -1.93 1.11 -8.95
CA ASP A 131 -1.89 2.20 -9.95
C ASP A 131 -0.94 3.34 -9.49
N MET A 132 -0.89 3.56 -8.17
CA MET A 132 0.00 4.53 -7.53
C MET A 132 1.50 4.20 -7.65
N TYR A 133 1.87 2.97 -8.01
CA TYR A 133 3.28 2.60 -8.23
C TYR A 133 3.92 3.42 -9.33
N PHE A 134 3.25 3.54 -10.49
CA PHE A 134 3.79 4.27 -11.61
C PHE A 134 3.96 5.76 -11.27
N ARG A 135 2.94 6.35 -10.63
CA ARG A 135 3.01 7.73 -10.15
C ARG A 135 4.13 7.94 -9.13
N ALA A 136 4.31 7.00 -8.20
CA ALA A 136 5.36 7.11 -7.18
C ALA A 136 6.76 7.09 -7.82
N ILE A 137 6.96 6.27 -8.84
CA ILE A 137 8.21 6.24 -9.62
C ILE A 137 8.42 7.59 -10.33
N ASP A 138 7.40 8.09 -11.03
CA ASP A 138 7.50 9.36 -11.77
C ASP A 138 7.75 10.56 -10.83
N ASP A 139 7.10 10.60 -9.66
CA ASP A 139 7.31 11.64 -8.63
C ASP A 139 8.73 11.59 -8.04
N LEU A 140 9.24 10.38 -7.77
CA LEU A 140 10.59 10.18 -7.24
C LEU A 140 11.66 10.56 -8.28
N GLU A 141 11.42 10.29 -9.56
CA GLU A 141 12.31 10.70 -10.65
C GLU A 141 12.27 12.23 -10.83
N SER A 142 11.08 12.82 -10.92
CA SER A 142 10.89 14.26 -11.11
C SER A 142 11.44 15.10 -9.95
N SER A 143 11.42 14.55 -8.73
CA SER A 143 12.05 15.17 -7.55
C SER A 143 13.56 14.92 -7.43
N GLY A 144 14.15 14.21 -8.40
CA GLY A 144 15.57 13.91 -8.44
C GLY A 144 16.03 12.91 -7.36
N LYS A 145 15.12 12.11 -6.79
CA LYS A 145 15.48 11.09 -5.79
C LYS A 145 15.97 9.79 -6.41
N ILE A 146 15.42 9.41 -7.56
CA ILE A 146 15.83 8.23 -8.32
C ILE A 146 16.19 8.62 -9.76
N ASN A 147 16.89 7.72 -10.45
CA ASN A 147 17.04 7.76 -11.90
C ASN A 147 16.45 6.48 -12.50
N ILE A 148 15.86 6.62 -13.69
CA ILE A 148 15.44 5.49 -14.51
C ILE A 148 16.40 5.37 -15.69
N SER A 149 16.90 4.17 -15.94
CA SER A 149 17.76 3.85 -17.07
C SER A 149 17.22 2.62 -17.82
N HIS A 150 17.63 2.48 -19.07
CA HIS A 150 17.18 1.39 -19.94
C HIS A 150 18.26 0.34 -20.14
N LYS A 151 17.87 -0.93 -20.05
CA LYS A 151 18.69 -2.08 -20.45
C LYS A 151 17.87 -2.94 -21.41
N GLY A 152 17.99 -2.63 -22.71
CA GLY A 152 17.06 -3.13 -23.72
C GLY A 152 15.65 -2.59 -23.47
N GLU A 153 14.65 -3.47 -23.46
CA GLU A 153 13.26 -3.12 -23.12
C GLU A 153 13.01 -2.98 -21.61
N MET A 154 14.00 -3.28 -20.78
CA MET A 154 13.84 -3.28 -19.32
C MET A 154 14.20 -1.92 -18.71
N LEU A 155 13.43 -1.52 -17.69
CA LEU A 155 13.69 -0.32 -16.90
C LEU A 155 14.41 -0.69 -15.60
N LEU A 156 15.55 -0.04 -15.36
CA LEU A 156 16.36 -0.11 -14.15
C LEU A 156 16.21 1.18 -13.36
N ILE A 157 15.97 1.04 -12.06
CA ILE A 157 15.82 2.15 -11.12
C ILE A 157 17.01 2.16 -10.17
N SER A 158 17.64 3.30 -10.00
CA SER A 158 18.70 3.52 -9.00
C SER A 158 18.40 4.77 -8.17
N GLU A 159 18.88 4.79 -6.93
CA GLU A 159 18.72 5.96 -6.05
C GLU A 159 19.87 6.95 -6.23
N ASN A 160 19.55 8.24 -6.31
CA ASN A 160 20.54 9.30 -6.38
C ASN A 160 21.31 9.46 -5.06
N ARG A 161 22.62 9.79 -5.17
CA ARG A 161 23.54 9.95 -4.01
C ARG A 161 23.03 10.94 -2.96
N GLY A 162 22.32 11.99 -3.37
CA GLY A 162 21.71 12.96 -2.46
C GLY A 162 20.56 12.36 -1.64
N SER A 163 19.73 11.52 -2.28
CA SER A 163 18.59 10.85 -1.64
C SER A 163 19.03 9.79 -0.64
N GLN A 164 20.13 9.07 -0.90
CA GLN A 164 20.65 8.02 -0.01
C GLN A 164 20.94 8.50 1.43
N LYS A 165 21.20 9.80 1.62
CA LYS A 165 21.42 10.41 2.94
C LYS A 165 20.12 10.70 3.69
N GLN A 166 18.98 10.73 3.01
CA GLN A 166 17.67 11.00 3.61
C GLN A 166 17.25 9.80 4.47
N LYS A 167 16.83 10.08 5.71
CA LYS A 167 16.21 9.09 6.60
C LYS A 167 14.81 8.75 6.10
N LEU A 168 14.41 7.50 6.29
CA LEU A 168 13.06 7.01 6.04
C LEU A 168 12.33 7.05 7.38
N GLU A 169 11.46 8.05 7.57
CA GLU A 169 10.86 8.37 8.87
C GLU A 169 9.49 7.72 9.08
N LYS A 170 8.83 7.31 7.99
CA LYS A 170 7.50 6.67 8.00
C LYS A 170 7.56 5.17 8.23
N LEU A 171 8.74 4.55 8.08
CA LEU A 171 8.96 3.12 8.31
C LEU A 171 9.40 2.84 9.74
N SER A 172 8.64 1.99 10.43
CA SER A 172 9.01 1.44 11.73
C SER A 172 10.17 0.43 11.62
N LYS A 173 10.79 0.10 12.77
CA LYS A 173 11.89 -0.89 12.81
C LYS A 173 11.44 -2.29 12.35
N ALA A 174 10.21 -2.68 12.69
CA ALA A 174 9.65 -3.97 12.29
C ALA A 174 9.40 -4.02 10.77
N GLU A 175 8.85 -2.95 10.20
CA GLU A 175 8.65 -2.76 8.75
C GLU A 175 9.99 -2.84 7.98
N ILE A 176 11.02 -2.14 8.46
CA ILE A 176 12.38 -2.21 7.87
C ILE A 176 12.94 -3.63 7.95
N THR A 177 12.69 -4.35 9.05
CA THR A 177 13.14 -5.73 9.22
C THR A 177 12.49 -6.67 8.22
N LEU A 178 11.19 -6.50 7.95
CA LEU A 178 10.48 -7.27 6.92
C LEU A 178 11.04 -6.96 5.52
N ILE A 179 11.22 -5.68 5.19
CA ILE A 179 11.85 -5.25 3.93
C ILE A 179 13.22 -5.93 3.76
N ASP A 180 14.05 -5.93 4.80
CA ASP A 180 15.38 -6.55 4.78
C ASP A 180 15.31 -8.07 4.55
N LYS A 181 14.33 -8.77 5.13
CA LYS A 181 14.13 -10.21 4.91
C LYS A 181 13.75 -10.51 3.47
N ILE A 182 12.78 -9.78 2.93
CA ILE A 182 12.33 -9.91 1.53
C ILE A 182 13.48 -9.58 0.57
N ALA A 183 14.19 -8.48 0.81
CA ALA A 183 15.33 -8.06 0.01
C ALA A 183 16.42 -9.13 -0.04
N LYS A 184 16.77 -9.73 1.10
CA LYS A 184 17.74 -10.83 1.15
C LYS A 184 17.27 -12.08 0.41
N LYS A 185 16.00 -12.49 0.58
CA LYS A 185 15.44 -13.69 -0.09
C LYS A 185 15.49 -13.57 -1.61
N TRP A 186 15.22 -12.38 -2.15
CA TRP A 186 15.09 -12.16 -3.58
C TRP A 186 16.33 -11.55 -4.25
N LYS A 187 17.39 -11.25 -3.50
CA LYS A 187 18.59 -10.57 -4.03
C LYS A 187 19.16 -11.26 -5.26
N ASP A 188 19.55 -12.53 -5.12
CA ASP A 188 20.25 -13.28 -6.17
C ASP A 188 19.30 -14.02 -7.14
N LYS A 189 17.98 -13.85 -6.94
CA LYS A 189 16.94 -14.46 -7.78
C LYS A 189 16.62 -13.62 -8.99
N LYS A 190 16.35 -14.30 -10.11
CA LYS A 190 15.93 -13.66 -11.36
C LYS A 190 14.55 -13.04 -11.20
N THR A 191 14.29 -11.96 -11.94
CA THR A 191 12.97 -11.30 -11.96
C THR A 191 11.84 -12.25 -12.38
N ALA A 192 12.12 -13.22 -13.25
CA ALA A 192 11.13 -14.23 -13.62
C ALA A 192 10.68 -15.07 -12.40
N GLU A 193 11.60 -15.42 -11.49
CA GLU A 193 11.26 -16.23 -10.31
C GLU A 193 10.29 -15.51 -9.36
N ILE A 194 10.49 -14.20 -9.12
CA ILE A 194 9.58 -13.44 -8.25
C ILE A 194 8.23 -13.19 -8.91
N VAL A 195 8.21 -13.02 -10.24
CA VAL A 195 6.97 -12.93 -11.02
C VAL A 195 6.20 -14.25 -10.91
N ASP A 196 6.85 -15.38 -11.19
CA ASP A 196 6.26 -16.71 -11.09
C ASP A 196 5.76 -17.01 -9.67
N PHE A 197 6.54 -16.63 -8.65
CA PHE A 197 6.12 -16.77 -7.25
C PHE A 197 4.84 -15.98 -6.96
N THR A 198 4.82 -14.69 -7.27
CA THR A 198 3.62 -13.85 -7.01
C THR A 198 2.41 -14.25 -7.84
N HIS A 199 2.62 -14.80 -9.04
CA HIS A 199 1.53 -15.32 -9.87
C HIS A 199 0.98 -16.66 -9.38
N ASN A 200 1.77 -17.38 -8.57
CA ASN A 200 1.37 -18.65 -7.99
C ASN A 200 0.66 -18.53 -6.64
N GLN A 201 0.71 -17.35 -6.00
CA GLN A 201 -0.02 -17.08 -4.77
C GLN A 201 -1.53 -17.01 -5.04
N LEU A 202 -2.31 -17.45 -4.06
CA LEU A 202 -3.77 -17.48 -4.07
C LEU A 202 -4.38 -16.13 -4.45
N PRO A 203 -3.96 -14.96 -3.90
CA PRO A 203 -4.58 -13.68 -4.22
C PRO A 203 -4.54 -13.36 -5.72
N TYR A 204 -3.44 -13.69 -6.41
CA TYR A 204 -3.32 -13.45 -7.85
C TYR A 204 -4.12 -14.47 -8.69
N LYS A 205 -4.17 -15.73 -8.26
CA LYS A 205 -4.82 -16.82 -8.99
C LYS A 205 -6.33 -16.68 -9.06
N ILE A 206 -6.95 -16.20 -7.99
CA ILE A 206 -8.41 -16.18 -7.89
C ILE A 206 -9.03 -14.88 -8.41
N CYS A 207 -8.28 -13.76 -8.32
CA CYS A 207 -8.77 -12.48 -8.81
C CYS A 207 -8.78 -12.44 -10.34
N VAL A 208 -9.82 -11.84 -10.92
CA VAL A 208 -9.95 -11.66 -12.37
C VAL A 208 -9.05 -10.51 -12.86
N PRO A 209 -8.73 -10.43 -14.16
CA PRO A 209 -8.01 -9.29 -14.71
C PRO A 209 -8.63 -7.94 -14.30
N ASP A 210 -7.77 -7.01 -13.90
CA ASP A 210 -8.10 -5.65 -13.47
C ASP A 210 -8.88 -5.54 -12.15
N GLU A 211 -9.08 -6.63 -11.43
CA GLU A 211 -9.69 -6.62 -10.10
C GLU A 211 -8.71 -6.11 -9.03
N ILE A 212 -9.23 -5.39 -8.04
CA ILE A 212 -8.48 -5.06 -6.82
C ILE A 212 -8.35 -6.35 -6.01
N ILE A 213 -7.12 -6.70 -5.62
CA ILE A 213 -6.83 -7.90 -4.86
C ILE A 213 -7.09 -7.63 -3.37
N PRO A 214 -8.06 -8.31 -2.74
CA PRO A 214 -8.27 -8.20 -1.31
C PRO A 214 -7.06 -8.74 -0.55
N TYR A 215 -6.61 -7.99 0.46
CA TYR A 215 -5.46 -8.37 1.28
C TYR A 215 -5.72 -9.67 2.04
N GLU A 216 -6.95 -9.88 2.48
CA GLU A 216 -7.40 -11.02 3.28
C GLU A 216 -7.11 -12.37 2.61
N LEU A 217 -7.02 -12.40 1.28
CA LEU A 217 -6.72 -13.62 0.55
C LEU A 217 -5.35 -14.20 0.90
N ILE A 218 -4.39 -13.37 1.32
CA ILE A 218 -3.07 -13.86 1.71
C ILE A 218 -3.10 -14.71 2.96
N THR A 219 -4.10 -14.53 3.84
CA THR A 219 -4.18 -15.30 5.09
C THR A 219 -4.55 -16.77 4.86
N GLN A 220 -4.87 -17.14 3.62
CA GLN A 220 -5.14 -18.51 3.19
C GLN A 220 -3.92 -19.15 2.48
N GLU A 221 -2.82 -18.41 2.34
CA GLU A 221 -1.57 -18.89 1.77
C GLU A 221 -0.74 -19.61 2.84
N ASP A 222 -0.02 -20.69 2.48
CA ASP A 222 0.92 -21.31 3.41
C ASP A 222 2.06 -20.34 3.75
N PRO A 223 2.57 -20.33 5.00
CA PRO A 223 3.58 -19.38 5.46
C PRO A 223 4.84 -19.26 4.57
N GLU A 224 5.23 -20.37 3.93
CA GLU A 224 6.39 -20.44 3.04
C GLU A 224 6.21 -19.74 1.67
N TYR A 225 4.96 -19.50 1.28
CA TYR A 225 4.58 -18.83 0.03
C TYR A 225 4.11 -17.38 0.23
N VAL A 226 4.27 -16.79 1.44
CA VAL A 226 3.85 -15.39 1.67
C VAL A 226 4.80 -14.38 1.04
N TYR A 227 6.12 -14.56 1.15
CA TYR A 227 7.15 -13.71 0.52
C TYR A 227 8.47 -14.43 0.35
#